data_AF-A0A7T4QUI0-F1
#
_entry.id   AF-A0A7T4QUI0-F1
#
_cell.length_a   1.000
_cell.length_b   1.000
_cell.length_c   1.000
_cell.angle_alpha   90.00
_cell.angle_beta   90.00
_cell.angle_gamma   90.00
#
_symmetry.space_group_name_H-M   'P 1'
#
loop_
_entity.id
_entity.type
_entity.pdbx_description
1 polymer ?
#
loop_
_entity_poly.entity_id
_entity_poly.type
_entity_poly.pdbx_seq_one_letter_code
_entity_poly.pdbx_strand_id
1 'polypeptide(L)'
;MIKILLLLFFLISAPTVFHSKAQTKKIDNCDFFDTVVNNHNQIFQSSGIPSAIEMVLKHCKAVGFNFYDLQNEWQNKTDGSFRDFDNKELYGITFSQKFNLPRNANFPIDSLFQTIEDELKSGKKVIIALQVETGWPIFVINKQTSDGEFVSYSKLGSHTLILRNIKDIIKKSNGTEIMTYSTLPLK
;
A
#
# COMPACT_ATOMS: atom_id res chain seq x y z
N MET A 1 -86.50 13.88 -4.03
CA MET A 1 -85.28 13.92 -3.20
C MET A 1 -84.07 13.74 -4.11
N ILE A 2 -83.35 14.83 -4.38
CA ILE A 2 -82.17 14.86 -5.27
C ILE A 2 -80.94 14.56 -4.41
N LYS A 3 -80.22 13.47 -4.70
CA LYS A 3 -78.88 13.21 -4.14
C LYS A 3 -77.85 13.80 -5.09
N ILE A 4 -77.14 14.80 -4.61
CA ILE A 4 -76.06 15.51 -5.32
C ILE A 4 -74.84 14.59 -5.41
N LEU A 5 -74.34 14.40 -6.62
CA LEU A 5 -73.18 13.60 -6.98
C LEU A 5 -71.90 14.35 -6.58
N LEU A 6 -71.10 13.78 -5.67
CA LEU A 6 -69.77 14.27 -5.32
C LEU A 6 -68.75 13.79 -6.38
N LEU A 7 -68.14 14.74 -7.10
CA LEU A 7 -67.04 14.49 -8.03
C LEU A 7 -65.72 14.36 -7.25
N LEU A 8 -65.08 13.19 -7.30
CA LEU A 8 -63.74 12.95 -6.74
C LEU A 8 -62.69 13.23 -7.82
N PHE A 9 -61.94 14.32 -7.67
CA PHE A 9 -60.75 14.59 -8.47
C PHE A 9 -59.57 13.74 -7.96
N PHE A 10 -59.18 12.71 -8.71
CA PHE A 10 -57.90 12.04 -8.53
C PHE A 10 -56.78 12.92 -9.09
N LEU A 11 -56.06 13.63 -8.23
CA LEU A 11 -54.80 14.27 -8.56
C LEU A 11 -53.72 13.19 -8.69
N ILE A 12 -53.38 12.84 -9.93
CA ILE A 12 -52.25 11.95 -10.24
C ILE A 12 -50.98 12.80 -10.09
N SER A 13 -50.30 12.67 -8.94
CA SER A 13 -48.96 13.22 -8.79
C SER A 13 -47.98 12.34 -9.57
N ALA A 14 -47.47 12.87 -10.68
CA ALA A 14 -46.37 12.22 -11.40
C ALA A 14 -45.14 12.14 -10.48
N PRO A 15 -44.50 10.97 -10.31
CA PRO A 15 -43.27 10.89 -9.55
C PRO A 15 -42.20 11.63 -10.35
N THR A 16 -41.74 12.77 -9.83
CA THR A 16 -40.52 13.41 -10.30
C THR A 16 -39.37 12.48 -9.96
N VAL A 17 -38.89 11.74 -10.96
CA VAL A 17 -37.65 10.97 -10.83
C VAL A 17 -36.53 11.98 -10.65
N PHE A 18 -36.14 12.20 -9.40
CA PHE A 18 -34.91 12.91 -9.07
C PHE A 18 -33.76 12.03 -9.53
N HIS A 19 -33.34 12.20 -10.79
CA HIS A 19 -32.05 11.72 -11.24
C HIS A 19 -31.00 12.58 -10.55
N SER A 20 -30.58 12.14 -9.37
CA SER A 20 -29.32 12.57 -8.80
C SER A 20 -28.25 12.20 -9.83
N LYS A 21 -27.81 13.19 -10.61
CA LYS A 21 -26.52 13.10 -11.28
C LYS A 21 -25.49 13.07 -10.16
N ALA A 22 -25.22 11.87 -9.64
CA ALA A 22 -23.99 11.62 -8.93
C ALA A 22 -22.89 12.02 -9.90
N GLN A 23 -22.40 13.26 -9.74
CA GLN A 23 -21.20 13.72 -10.40
C GLN A 23 -20.12 12.78 -9.89
N THR A 24 -19.80 11.76 -10.68
CA THR A 24 -18.47 11.16 -10.66
C THR A 24 -17.51 12.27 -11.02
N LYS A 25 -17.13 13.05 -10.02
CA LYS A 25 -15.92 13.86 -10.06
C LYS A 25 -14.85 12.86 -10.48
N LYS A 26 -14.38 12.98 -11.71
CA LYS A 26 -13.28 12.18 -12.23
C LYS A 26 -12.12 12.46 -11.29
N ILE A 27 -11.87 11.56 -10.33
CA ILE A 27 -10.70 11.62 -9.47
C ILE A 27 -9.54 11.23 -10.38
N ASP A 28 -9.11 12.17 -11.20
CA ASP A 28 -8.04 12.02 -12.20
C ASP A 28 -6.64 11.97 -11.53
N ASN A 29 -6.56 11.49 -10.29
CA ASN A 29 -5.28 11.37 -9.58
C ASN A 29 -5.29 10.17 -8.60
N CYS A 30 -5.71 9.00 -9.08
CA CYS A 30 -5.42 7.76 -8.36
C CYS A 30 -3.94 7.45 -8.59
N ASP A 31 -3.17 7.32 -7.51
CA ASP A 31 -1.75 6.92 -7.59
C ASP A 31 -1.67 5.58 -8.34
N PHE A 32 -0.78 5.46 -9.32
CA PHE A 32 -0.60 4.18 -10.04
C PHE A 32 -0.31 3.04 -9.05
N PHE A 33 0.34 3.34 -7.92
CA PHE A 33 0.56 2.35 -6.88
C PHE A 33 -0.73 1.84 -6.23
N ASP A 34 -1.77 2.67 -6.09
CA ASP A 34 -3.07 2.21 -5.58
C ASP A 34 -3.67 1.15 -6.54
N THR A 35 -3.45 1.30 -7.86
CA THR A 35 -3.85 0.28 -8.85
C THR A 35 -3.06 -1.01 -8.68
N VAL A 36 -1.75 -0.92 -8.41
CA VAL A 36 -0.91 -2.10 -8.08
C VAL A 36 -1.45 -2.82 -6.87
N VAL A 37 -1.70 -2.11 -5.76
CA VAL A 37 -2.21 -2.70 -4.52
C VAL A 37 -3.57 -3.38 -4.72
N ASN A 38 -4.47 -2.76 -5.48
CA ASN A 38 -5.80 -3.29 -5.75
C ASN A 38 -5.78 -4.55 -6.61
N ASN A 39 -4.75 -4.75 -7.43
CA ASN A 39 -4.59 -5.93 -8.30
C ASN A 39 -3.55 -6.94 -7.77
N HIS A 40 -3.06 -6.76 -6.55
CA HIS A 40 -2.06 -7.62 -5.93
C HIS A 40 -2.65 -8.46 -4.79
N ASN A 41 -2.10 -9.66 -4.61
CA ASN A 41 -2.40 -10.57 -3.51
C ASN A 41 -1.12 -11.06 -2.83
N GLN A 42 -1.18 -11.33 -1.53
CA GLN A 42 -0.17 -12.17 -0.90
C GLN A 42 -0.65 -13.63 -1.00
N ILE A 43 0.02 -14.46 -1.80
CA ILE A 43 -0.49 -15.80 -2.16
C ILE A 43 -0.07 -16.91 -1.16
N PHE A 44 0.93 -16.67 -0.32
CA PHE A 44 1.32 -17.56 0.79
C PHE A 44 1.34 -16.79 2.12
N GLN A 45 1.08 -17.46 3.24
CA GLN A 45 0.99 -16.77 4.53
C GLN A 45 2.32 -16.13 4.95
N SER A 46 3.44 -16.76 4.60
CA SER A 46 4.79 -16.30 4.97
C SER A 46 5.54 -15.59 3.84
N SER A 47 4.86 -15.20 2.75
CA SER A 47 5.46 -14.53 1.59
C SER A 47 5.42 -12.99 1.66
N GLY A 48 5.30 -12.40 2.85
CA GLY A 48 5.18 -10.93 3.01
C GLY A 48 6.34 -10.13 2.40
N ILE A 49 7.58 -10.63 2.53
CA ILE A 49 8.78 -10.00 1.94
C ILE A 49 8.71 -10.02 0.40
N PRO A 50 8.62 -11.19 -0.28
CA PRO A 50 8.53 -11.21 -1.74
C PRO A 50 7.25 -10.53 -2.26
N SER A 51 6.13 -10.58 -1.53
CA SER A 51 4.90 -9.84 -1.87
C SER A 51 5.17 -8.33 -1.95
N ALA A 52 5.84 -7.75 -0.96
CA ALA A 52 6.19 -6.33 -0.99
C ALA A 52 7.15 -5.96 -2.13
N ILE A 53 8.11 -6.83 -2.43
CA ILE A 53 9.04 -6.66 -3.56
C ILE A 53 8.29 -6.70 -4.89
N GLU A 54 7.38 -7.65 -5.09
CA GLU A 54 6.56 -7.73 -6.29
C GLU A 54 5.66 -6.51 -6.48
N MET A 55 5.10 -5.94 -5.40
CA MET A 55 4.39 -4.66 -5.49
C MET A 55 5.28 -3.54 -6.02
N VAL A 56 6.53 -3.46 -5.55
CA VAL A 56 7.50 -2.48 -6.04
C VAL A 56 7.89 -2.75 -7.50
N LEU A 57 8.14 -4.00 -7.89
CA LEU A 57 8.45 -4.35 -9.28
C LEU A 57 7.30 -3.96 -10.23
N LYS A 58 6.05 -4.19 -9.81
CA LYS A 58 4.83 -3.79 -10.56
C LYS A 58 4.69 -2.27 -10.63
N HIS A 59 4.97 -1.56 -9.54
CA HIS A 59 4.99 -0.10 -9.51
C HIS A 59 5.96 0.48 -10.53
N CYS A 60 7.16 -0.08 -10.59
CA CYS A 60 8.19 0.31 -11.54
C CYS A 60 7.92 -0.19 -12.97
N LYS A 61 6.81 -0.91 -13.21
CA LYS A 61 6.44 -1.53 -14.50
C LYS A 61 7.49 -2.50 -15.03
N ALA A 62 8.33 -3.05 -14.16
CA ALA A 62 9.34 -4.06 -14.52
C ALA A 62 8.71 -5.43 -14.76
N VAL A 63 7.54 -5.68 -14.17
CA VAL A 63 6.75 -6.91 -14.32
C VAL A 63 5.25 -6.59 -14.41
N GLY A 64 4.45 -7.53 -14.92
CA GLY A 64 2.99 -7.39 -15.01
C GLY A 64 2.24 -7.65 -13.69
N PHE A 65 0.96 -7.28 -13.62
CA PHE A 65 0.13 -7.47 -12.40
C PHE A 65 0.02 -8.93 -11.95
N ASN A 66 0.06 -9.88 -12.89
CA ASN A 66 -0.02 -11.32 -12.64
C ASN A 66 1.31 -11.97 -12.23
N PHE A 67 2.38 -11.19 -12.06
CA PHE A 67 3.67 -11.69 -11.63
C PHE A 67 3.63 -12.10 -10.16
N TYR A 68 3.93 -13.36 -9.87
CA TYR A 68 3.94 -13.96 -8.52
C TYR A 68 5.12 -14.90 -8.31
N ASP A 69 6.14 -14.84 -9.17
CA ASP A 69 7.21 -15.84 -9.22
C ASP A 69 8.06 -15.82 -7.95
N LEU A 70 8.29 -14.64 -7.34
CA LEU A 70 9.05 -14.54 -6.10
C LEU A 70 8.27 -15.17 -4.94
N GLN A 71 6.96 -14.93 -4.87
CA GLN A 71 6.11 -15.59 -3.88
C GLN A 71 6.02 -17.10 -4.12
N ASN A 72 5.95 -17.55 -5.38
CA ASN A 72 5.91 -18.97 -5.75
C ASN A 72 7.21 -19.71 -5.41
N GLU A 73 8.36 -19.08 -5.61
CA GLU A 73 9.66 -19.61 -5.20
C GLU A 73 9.80 -19.66 -3.68
N TRP A 74 9.33 -18.61 -3.00
CA TRP A 74 9.44 -18.49 -1.53
C TRP A 74 8.49 -19.41 -0.75
N GLN A 75 7.27 -19.60 -1.26
CA GLN A 75 6.19 -20.34 -0.62
C GLN A 75 5.93 -19.88 0.83
N ASN A 76 5.88 -20.81 1.78
CA ASN A 76 5.71 -20.53 3.21
C ASN A 76 7.04 -20.57 3.99
N LYS A 77 8.16 -20.16 3.38
CA LYS A 77 9.44 -20.00 4.11
C LYS A 77 9.28 -18.96 5.24
N THR A 78 9.61 -19.33 6.48
CA THR A 78 9.41 -18.51 7.69
C THR A 78 10.69 -17.94 8.30
N ASP A 79 11.86 -18.40 7.85
CA ASP A 79 13.17 -18.00 8.35
C ASP A 79 13.86 -16.93 7.48
N GLY A 80 13.15 -16.38 6.50
CA GLY A 80 13.69 -15.35 5.62
C GLY A 80 13.65 -13.94 6.19
N SER A 81 14.43 -13.05 5.56
CA SER A 81 14.65 -11.67 5.99
C SER A 81 14.92 -10.76 4.79
N PHE A 82 15.05 -9.45 5.03
CA PHE A 82 15.49 -8.53 3.97
C PHE A 82 16.87 -8.85 3.40
N ARG A 83 17.73 -9.61 4.13
CA ARG A 83 19.03 -10.06 3.61
C ARG A 83 18.89 -10.99 2.40
N ASP A 84 17.79 -11.73 2.28
CA ASP A 84 17.54 -12.58 1.11
C ASP A 84 17.38 -11.76 -0.19
N PHE A 85 17.20 -10.45 -0.10
CA PHE A 85 17.03 -9.53 -1.24
C PHE A 85 18.02 -8.36 -1.25
N ASP A 86 18.90 -8.25 -0.24
CA ASP A 86 19.87 -7.17 -0.16
C ASP A 86 20.90 -7.27 -1.29
N ASN A 87 21.09 -6.15 -2.01
CA ASN A 87 21.91 -6.01 -3.20
C ASN A 87 21.56 -6.95 -4.36
N LYS A 88 20.36 -7.54 -4.35
CA LYS A 88 19.87 -8.32 -5.50
C LYS A 88 19.27 -7.41 -6.55
N GLU A 89 19.68 -7.63 -7.80
CA GLU A 89 19.03 -7.07 -8.98
C GLU A 89 17.92 -8.01 -9.44
N LEU A 90 16.70 -7.48 -9.52
CA LEU A 90 15.53 -8.17 -10.02
C LEU A 90 14.90 -7.31 -11.11
N TYR A 91 14.88 -7.81 -12.34
CA TYR A 91 14.27 -7.12 -13.48
C TYR A 91 14.78 -5.68 -13.69
N GLY A 92 16.09 -5.47 -13.55
CA GLY A 92 16.74 -4.15 -13.69
C GLY A 92 16.57 -3.21 -12.49
N ILE A 93 16.06 -3.72 -11.36
CA ILE A 93 15.86 -2.98 -10.12
C ILE A 93 16.71 -3.62 -9.02
N THR A 94 17.63 -2.85 -8.44
CA THR A 94 18.46 -3.32 -7.32
C THR A 94 17.82 -2.92 -5.99
N PHE A 95 17.57 -3.90 -5.12
CA PHE A 95 17.06 -3.70 -3.78
C PHE A 95 18.20 -3.58 -2.77
N SER A 96 18.06 -2.70 -1.78
CA SER A 96 19.08 -2.49 -0.74
C SER A 96 18.45 -2.36 0.64
N GLN A 97 18.89 -3.23 1.56
CA GLN A 97 18.51 -3.20 2.95
C GLN A 97 19.17 -2.00 3.63
N LYS A 98 18.40 -1.27 4.44
CA LYS A 98 18.90 -0.16 5.26
C LYS A 98 18.46 -0.36 6.71
N PHE A 99 19.22 0.23 7.62
CA PHE A 99 18.93 0.22 9.06
C PHE A 99 18.82 -1.18 9.69
N ASN A 100 19.62 -2.14 9.21
CA ASN A 100 19.86 -3.43 9.89
C ASN A 100 20.72 -3.20 11.15
N LEU A 101 20.12 -2.52 12.14
CA LEU A 101 20.72 -2.08 13.39
C LEU A 101 19.91 -2.62 14.58
N PRO A 102 20.53 -2.80 15.75
CA PRO A 102 19.80 -3.18 16.95
C PRO A 102 18.73 -2.15 17.32
N ARG A 103 17.51 -2.63 17.61
CA ARG A 103 16.38 -1.81 18.05
C ARG A 103 16.53 -1.45 19.53
N ASN A 104 17.01 -0.24 19.81
CA ASN A 104 17.26 0.26 21.16
C ASN A 104 17.19 1.80 21.19
N ALA A 105 17.43 2.40 22.37
CA ALA A 105 17.36 3.84 22.56
C ALA A 105 18.32 4.66 21.68
N ASN A 106 19.37 4.04 21.12
CA ASN A 106 20.35 4.68 20.24
C ASN A 106 20.01 4.51 18.74
N PHE A 107 18.87 3.88 18.42
CA PHE A 107 18.47 3.69 17.03
C PHE A 107 18.24 5.05 16.35
N PRO A 108 18.78 5.29 15.14
CA PRO A 108 18.71 6.60 14.48
C PRO A 108 17.36 6.84 13.80
N ILE A 109 16.30 7.05 14.60
CA ILE A 109 14.91 7.19 14.13
C ILE A 109 14.77 8.37 13.16
N ASP A 110 15.40 9.52 13.45
CA ASP A 110 15.28 10.70 12.59
C ASP A 110 15.92 10.46 11.22
N SER A 111 17.07 9.78 11.17
CA SER A 111 17.71 9.40 9.90
C SER A 111 16.87 8.39 9.11
N LEU A 112 16.20 7.47 9.81
CA LEU A 112 15.26 6.53 9.18
C LEU A 112 14.08 7.28 8.54
N PHE A 113 13.46 8.21 9.26
CA PHE A 113 12.35 9.01 8.70
C PHE A 113 12.81 9.88 7.53
N GLN A 114 13.96 10.56 7.66
CA GLN A 114 14.53 11.36 6.58
C GLN A 114 14.77 10.50 5.32
N THR A 115 15.33 9.31 5.49
CA THR A 115 15.56 8.38 4.36
C THR A 115 14.26 8.00 3.67
N ILE A 116 13.20 7.67 4.43
CA ILE A 116 11.89 7.36 3.86
C ILE A 116 11.32 8.57 3.11
N GLU A 117 11.41 9.76 3.69
CA GLU A 117 10.91 11.00 3.10
C GLU A 117 11.62 11.34 1.78
N ASP A 118 12.93 11.12 1.71
CA ASP A 118 13.73 11.43 0.51
C ASP A 118 13.45 10.44 -0.64
N GLU A 119 13.24 9.15 -0.34
CA GLU A 119 12.79 8.17 -1.32
C GLU A 119 11.38 8.53 -1.84
N LEU A 120 10.46 8.90 -0.96
CA LEU A 120 9.10 9.31 -1.32
C LEU A 120 9.08 10.59 -2.17
N LYS A 121 9.88 11.60 -1.82
CA LYS A 121 10.04 12.84 -2.63
C LYS A 121 10.59 12.55 -4.03
N SER A 122 11.40 11.51 -4.15
CA SER A 122 11.94 11.02 -5.43
C SER A 122 10.91 10.17 -6.23
N GLY A 123 9.66 10.08 -5.77
CA GLY A 123 8.60 9.33 -6.41
C GLY A 123 8.67 7.81 -6.18
N LYS A 124 9.60 7.35 -5.34
CA LYS A 124 9.77 5.92 -5.04
C LYS A 124 8.89 5.49 -3.88
N LYS A 125 8.97 4.19 -3.57
CA LYS A 125 8.26 3.53 -2.47
C LYS A 125 9.28 2.89 -1.55
N VAL A 126 8.91 2.66 -0.29
CA VAL A 126 9.82 2.05 0.69
C VAL A 126 9.17 0.84 1.30
N ILE A 127 9.85 -0.31 1.25
CA ILE A 127 9.39 -1.51 1.92
C ILE A 127 9.86 -1.45 3.38
N ILE A 128 9.00 -1.79 4.33
CA ILE A 128 9.27 -1.67 5.76
C ILE A 128 8.72 -2.86 6.53
N ALA A 129 9.48 -3.35 7.51
CA ALA A 129 8.96 -4.27 8.52
C ALA A 129 8.39 -3.46 9.69
N LEU A 130 7.22 -3.80 10.21
CA LEU A 130 6.62 -3.05 11.32
C LEU A 130 6.28 -3.97 12.48
N GLN A 131 6.65 -3.58 13.70
CA GLN A 131 6.26 -4.33 14.88
C GLN A 131 4.80 -4.03 15.22
N VAL A 132 3.95 -5.03 15.09
CA VAL A 132 2.58 -4.99 15.60
C VAL A 132 2.36 -6.19 16.53
N GLU A 133 1.22 -6.25 17.22
CA GLU A 133 0.93 -7.30 18.21
C GLU A 133 1.11 -8.73 17.67
N THR A 134 0.82 -8.94 16.38
CA THR A 134 0.86 -10.25 15.71
C THR A 134 2.18 -10.59 15.04
N GLY A 135 3.20 -9.74 15.18
CA GLY A 135 4.55 -9.99 14.65
C GLY A 135 5.11 -8.84 13.82
N TRP A 136 5.81 -9.19 12.74
CA TRP A 136 6.53 -8.24 11.87
C TRP A 136 6.02 -8.30 10.42
N PRO A 137 4.75 -7.91 10.17
CA PRO A 137 4.25 -7.78 8.80
C PRO A 137 5.09 -6.77 7.99
N ILE A 138 5.18 -7.07 6.70
CA ILE A 138 5.88 -6.22 5.73
C ILE A 138 4.88 -5.32 5.03
N PHE A 139 5.19 -4.04 4.96
CA PHE A 139 4.40 -3.00 4.31
C PHE A 139 5.21 -2.30 3.22
N VAL A 140 4.52 -1.64 2.30
CA VAL A 140 5.09 -0.68 1.35
C VAL A 140 4.54 0.69 1.66
N ILE A 141 5.42 1.59 2.08
CA ILE A 141 5.12 3.01 2.28
C ILE A 141 4.94 3.66 0.92
N ASN A 142 3.76 4.24 0.71
CA ASN A 142 3.34 4.80 -0.57
C ASN A 142 3.58 6.31 -0.66
N LYS A 143 3.19 7.05 0.38
CA LYS A 143 3.18 8.52 0.40
C LYS A 143 3.24 9.07 1.81
N GLN A 144 3.58 10.34 1.90
CA GLN A 144 3.47 11.15 3.11
C GLN A 144 2.20 12.01 3.05
N THR A 145 1.49 12.13 4.16
CA THR A 145 0.33 13.02 4.33
C THR A 145 0.78 14.44 4.62
N SER A 146 -0.13 15.41 4.53
CA SER A 146 0.17 16.83 4.77
C SER A 146 0.60 17.15 6.21
N ASP A 147 0.23 16.30 7.16
CA ASP A 147 0.68 16.35 8.57
C ASP A 147 2.01 15.62 8.80
N GLY A 148 2.62 15.06 7.76
CA GLY A 148 3.94 14.44 7.80
C GLY A 148 3.96 12.95 8.16
N GLU A 149 2.82 12.30 8.35
CA GLU A 149 2.73 10.85 8.60
C GLU A 149 2.82 10.02 7.30
N PHE A 150 3.13 8.73 7.41
CA PHE A 150 3.23 7.84 6.26
C PHE A 150 1.97 7.00 6.06
N VAL A 151 1.55 6.83 4.80
CA VAL A 151 0.52 5.87 4.39
C VAL A 151 1.20 4.66 3.78
N SER A 152 0.91 3.48 4.30
CA SER A 152 1.47 2.23 3.80
C SER A 152 0.42 1.17 3.53
N TYR A 153 0.77 0.25 2.64
CA TYR A 153 -0.09 -0.87 2.22
C TYR A 153 0.60 -2.21 2.44
N SER A 154 -0.18 -3.22 2.80
CA SER A 154 0.22 -4.63 2.77
C SER A 154 -0.95 -5.49 2.29
N LYS A 155 -0.71 -6.77 2.04
CA LYS A 155 -1.73 -7.73 1.59
C LYS A 155 -1.78 -8.93 2.55
N LEU A 156 -2.99 -9.33 2.92
CA LEU A 156 -3.26 -10.62 3.55
C LEU A 156 -4.22 -11.39 2.65
N GLY A 157 -3.70 -12.32 1.85
CA GLY A 157 -4.45 -12.83 0.71
C GLY A 157 -4.80 -11.68 -0.24
N SER A 158 -6.09 -11.54 -0.56
CA SER A 158 -6.62 -10.41 -1.35
C SER A 158 -7.00 -9.19 -0.52
N HIS A 159 -6.98 -9.27 0.82
CA HIS A 159 -7.34 -8.16 1.68
C HIS A 159 -6.20 -7.14 1.76
N THR A 160 -6.51 -5.86 1.57
CA THR A 160 -5.54 -4.76 1.67
C THR A 160 -5.52 -4.23 3.10
N LEU A 161 -4.34 -4.27 3.72
CA LEU A 161 -4.08 -3.65 5.02
C LEU A 161 -3.53 -2.25 4.80
N ILE A 162 -4.04 -1.26 5.55
CA ILE A 162 -3.62 0.13 5.46
C ILE A 162 -3.23 0.64 6.84
N LEU A 163 -2.01 1.14 6.97
CA LEU A 163 -1.53 1.79 8.19
C LEU A 163 -1.19 3.26 7.92
N ARG A 164 -1.55 4.11 8.89
CA ARG A 164 -1.45 5.58 8.82
C ARG A 164 -0.87 6.20 10.11
N ASN A 165 -0.14 5.42 10.90
CA ASN A 165 0.48 5.81 12.18
C ASN A 165 1.89 5.20 12.28
N ILE A 166 2.62 5.23 11.17
CA ILE A 166 3.87 4.49 10.99
C ILE A 166 4.97 5.05 11.89
N LYS A 167 5.08 6.38 11.99
CA LYS A 167 6.09 7.02 12.82
C LYS A 167 5.92 6.62 14.29
N ASP A 168 4.69 6.53 14.77
CA ASP A 168 4.41 6.10 16.15
C ASP A 168 4.75 4.63 16.40
N ILE A 169 4.47 3.74 15.44
CA ILE A 169 4.84 2.32 15.55
C ILE A 169 6.37 2.19 15.67
N ILE A 170 7.11 2.87 14.79
CA ILE A 170 8.59 2.83 14.77
C ILE A 170 9.20 3.38 16.07
N LYS A 171 8.63 4.46 16.61
CA LYS A 171 9.07 5.02 17.89
C LYS A 171 8.84 4.04 19.05
N LYS A 172 7.68 3.38 19.09
CA LYS A 172 7.36 2.39 20.13
C LYS A 172 8.25 1.14 20.05
N SER A 173 8.67 0.74 18.85
CA SER A 173 9.55 -0.41 18.64
C SER A 173 11.04 -0.10 18.77
N ASN A 174 11.41 1.15 19.08
CA ASN A 174 12.79 1.63 19.07
C ASN A 174 13.53 1.33 17.76
N GLY A 175 12.84 1.51 16.63
CA GLY A 175 13.40 1.36 15.29
C GLY A 175 12.86 0.17 14.50
N THR A 176 13.28 0.11 13.25
CA THR A 176 12.98 -0.97 12.31
C THR A 176 13.94 -0.93 11.11
N GLU A 177 13.91 -1.95 10.27
CA GLU A 177 14.62 -1.97 9.00
C GLU A 177 13.69 -1.63 7.83
N ILE A 178 14.30 -1.13 6.75
CA ILE A 178 13.62 -0.85 5.49
C ILE A 178 14.40 -1.45 4.33
N MET A 179 13.73 -1.56 3.21
CA MET A 179 14.31 -1.91 1.93
C MET A 179 13.97 -0.80 0.92
N THR A 180 15.00 -0.20 0.34
CA THR A 180 14.89 0.78 -0.75
C THR A 180 15.32 0.15 -2.07
N TYR A 181 15.14 0.86 -3.17
CA TYR A 181 15.54 0.35 -4.47
C TYR A 181 16.09 1.45 -5.40
N SER A 182 16.86 1.00 -6.38
CA SER A 182 17.36 1.84 -7.46
C SER A 182 17.08 1.20 -8.81
N THR A 183 16.65 2.02 -9.75
CA THR A 183 16.62 1.70 -11.17
C THR A 183 17.95 2.17 -11.75
N LEU A 184 18.63 1.33 -12.54
CA LEU A 184 19.75 1.85 -13.33
C LEU A 184 19.26 3.01 -14.21
N PRO A 185 20.05 4.07 -14.40
CA PRO A 185 19.71 5.09 -15.38
C PRO A 185 19.52 4.40 -16.74
N LEU A 186 18.42 4.74 -17.43
CA LEU A 186 18.20 4.32 -18.82
C LEU A 186 19.46 4.72 -19.59
N LYS A 187 20.19 3.72 -20.11
CA LYS A 187 21.30 3.95 -21.03
C LYS A 187 20.77 4.45 -22.36
#